data_AF-A0A8X6GJ38-F1
#
_entry.id   AF-A0A8X6GJ38-F1
#
_cell.length_a   1.000
_cell.length_b   1.000
_cell.length_c   1.000
_cell.angle_alpha   90.00
_cell.angle_beta   90.00
_cell.angle_gamma   90.00
#
_symmetry.space_group_name_H-M   'P 1'
#
loop_
_entity.id
_entity.type
_entity.pdbx_description
1 polymer ?
#
loop_
_entity_poly.entity_id
_entity_poly.type
_entity_poly.pdbx_seq_one_letter_code
_entity_poly.pdbx_strand_id
1 'polypeptide(L)' 'MGREDRATWKSNYFMKLIQLVDEYPKCFIVGVDNVGSRQMQHIRMSLRQHAVLLMGKNTMIRKAIRGHLPNNPALE' A
#
# COMPACT_ATOMS: atom_id res chain seq x y z
N MET A 1 11.40 8.75 19.36
CA MET A 1 10.60 7.63 18.82
C MET A 1 11.58 6.67 18.17
N GLY A 2 11.88 5.54 18.83
CA GLY A 2 12.96 4.63 18.43
C GLY A 2 12.75 4.09 17.02
N ARG A 3 13.85 3.95 16.28
CA ARG A 3 13.87 3.39 14.93
C ARG A 3 13.39 1.94 15.03
N GLU A 4 12.17 1.64 14.58
CA GLU A 4 11.67 0.26 14.54
C GLU A 4 12.64 -0.63 13.75
N ASP A 5 12.79 -1.87 14.20
CA ASP A 5 13.57 -2.86 13.48
C ASP A 5 13.06 -3.02 12.04
N ARG A 6 13.98 -3.20 11.08
CA ARG A 6 13.58 -3.34 9.67
C ARG A 6 12.63 -4.53 9.44
N ALA A 7 12.70 -5.54 10.30
CA ALA A 7 11.81 -6.69 10.25
C ALA A 7 10.38 -6.31 10.66
N THR A 8 10.23 -5.59 11.79
CA THR A 8 8.92 -5.15 12.29
C THR A 8 8.28 -4.11 11.37
N TRP A 9 9.07 -3.20 10.80
CA TRP A 9 8.54 -2.26 9.80
C TRP A 9 7.98 -2.97 8.55
N LYS A 10 8.68 -4.01 8.07
CA LYS A 10 8.21 -4.81 6.95
C LYS A 10 6.92 -5.53 7.32
N SER A 11 6.87 -6.24 8.45
CA SER A 11 5.65 -6.96 8.85
C SER A 11 4.46 -6.02 9.01
N ASN A 12 4.65 -4.85 9.61
CA ASN A 12 3.60 -3.84 9.74
C ASN A 12 3.09 -3.36 8.38
N TYR A 13 3.99 -3.17 7.41
CA TYR A 13 3.60 -2.83 6.04
C TYR A 13 2.79 -3.95 5.37
N PHE A 14 3.23 -5.21 5.50
CA PHE A 14 2.51 -6.37 4.97
C PHE A 14 1.10 -6.45 5.55
N MET A 15 0.96 -6.37 6.88
CA MET A 15 -0.33 -6.41 7.56
C MET A 15 -1.27 -5.30 7.07
N LYS A 16 -0.75 -4.07 6.93
CA LYS A 16 -1.54 -2.94 6.44
C LYS A 16 -2.00 -3.12 4.99
N LEU A 17 -1.14 -3.68 4.13
CA LEU A 17 -1.50 -3.91 2.73
C LEU A 17 -2.61 -4.96 2.61
N ILE A 18 -2.51 -6.05 3.37
CA ILE A 18 -3.51 -7.12 3.41
C ILE A 18 -4.86 -6.56 3.86
N GLN A 19 -4.86 -5.83 4.97
CA GLN A 19 -6.07 -5.20 5.50
C GLN A 19 -6.77 -4.31 4.45
N LEU A 20 -6.00 -3.52 3.69
CA LEU A 20 -6.58 -2.65 2.66
C LEU A 20 -7.10 -3.42 1.45
N VAL A 21 -6.48 -4.54 1.08
CA VAL A 21 -6.96 -5.38 -0.02
C VAL A 21 -8.24 -6.13 0.36
N ASP A 22 -8.37 -6.54 1.63
CA ASP A 22 -9.56 -7.21 2.13
C ASP A 22 -10.72 -6.22 2.38
N GLU A 23 -10.42 -4.99 2.83
CA GLU A 23 -11.43 -3.95 3.12
C GLU A 23 -12.03 -3.34 1.85
N TYR A 24 -11.22 -3.13 0.80
CA TYR A 24 -11.65 -2.45 -0.42
C TYR A 24 -11.74 -3.41 -1.62
N PRO A 25 -12.90 -3.51 -2.31
CA PRO A 25 -13.08 -4.44 -3.42
C PRO A 25 -12.37 -4.00 -4.72
N LYS A 26 -11.84 -2.78 -4.78
CA LYS A 26 -11.19 -2.20 -5.96
C LYS A 26 -9.88 -1.52 -5.57
N CYS A 27 -8.83 -1.77 -6.36
CA CYS A 27 -7.53 -1.14 -6.19
C CYS A 27 -7.05 -0.51 -7.50
N PHE A 28 -6.30 0.59 -7.39
CA PHE A 28 -5.66 1.25 -8.53
C PHE A 28 -4.15 1.20 -8.39
N ILE A 29 -3.46 0.84 -9.48
CA ILE A 29 -2.01 0.93 -9.60
C ILE A 29 -1.70 2.22 -10.34
N VAL A 30 -1.03 3.15 -9.67
CA VAL A 30 -0.69 4.47 -10.22
C VAL A 30 0.82 4.62 -10.28
N GLY A 31 1.34 4.98 -11.45
CA GLY A 31 2.73 5.42 -11.61
C GLY A 31 2.90 6.82 -11.02
N VAL A 32 3.86 6.98 -10.11
CA VAL A 32 4.12 8.25 -9.44
C VAL A 32 5.52 8.72 -9.85
N ASP A 33 5.63 9.28 -11.04
CA ASP A 33 6.89 9.80 -11.59
C ASP A 33 6.97 11.32 -11.39
N ASN A 34 8.13 11.77 -10.89
CA ASN A 34 8.43 13.19 -10.68
C ASN A 34 7.40 13.97 -9.82
N VAL A 35 6.74 13.31 -8.86
CA VAL A 35 5.77 13.95 -7.97
C VAL A 35 6.45 14.44 -6.70
N GLY A 36 6.34 15.74 -6.43
CA GLY A 36 6.88 16.35 -5.21
C GLY A 36 6.14 15.91 -3.95
N SER A 37 6.81 15.95 -2.79
CA SER A 37 6.21 15.60 -1.50
C SER A 37 4.97 16.43 -1.15
N ARG A 38 4.99 17.73 -1.49
CA ARG A 38 3.85 18.65 -1.31
C ARG A 38 2.65 18.27 -2.18
N GLN A 39 2.89 17.88 -3.43
CA GLN A 39 1.82 17.43 -4.33
C GLN A 39 1.17 16.15 -3.79
N MET A 40 1.98 15.18 -3.34
CA MET A 40 1.45 13.97 -2.69
C MET A 40 0.66 14.27 -1.42
N GLN A 41 1.08 15.28 -0.64
CA GLN A 41 0.33 15.70 0.54
C GLN A 41 -1.02 16.34 0.18
N HIS A 42 -1.05 17.19 -0.85
CA HIS A 42 -2.31 17.76 -1.35
C HIS A 42 -3.23 16.67 -1.90
N ILE A 43 -2.72 15.74 -2.72
CA ILE A 43 -3.47 14.59 -3.24
C ILE A 43 -4.05 13.75 -2.10
N ARG A 44 -3.25 13.47 -1.05
CA ARG A 44 -3.73 12.77 0.14
C ARG A 44 -4.85 13.52 0.84
N MET A 45 -4.77 14.86 0.94
CA MET A 45 -5.84 15.67 1.55
C MET A 45 -7.11 15.65 0.69
N SER A 46 -6.99 15.77 -0.62
CA SER A 46 -8.11 15.73 -1.55
C SER A 46 -8.81 14.38 -1.59
N LEU A 47 -8.06 13.28 -1.42
CA LEU A 47 -8.60 11.91 -1.44
C LEU A 47 -9.10 11.44 -0.07
N ARG A 48 -8.98 12.24 1.00
CA ARG A 48 -9.54 11.88 2.32
C ARG A 48 -11.02 11.53 2.18
N GLN A 49 -11.45 10.53 2.93
CA GLN A 49 -12.82 9.97 2.97
C GLN A 49 -13.26 9.21 1.70
N HIS A 50 -12.53 9.34 0.58
CA HIS A 50 -12.90 8.67 -0.67
C HIS A 50 -11.98 7.49 -0.97
N ALA A 51 -10.68 7.63 -0.70
CA ALA A 51 -9.69 6.59 -0.98
C ALA A 51 -8.51 6.65 -0.01
N VAL A 52 -7.89 5.50 0.21
CA VAL A 52 -6.63 5.39 0.96
C VAL A 52 -5.48 5.21 -0.03
N LEU A 53 -4.47 6.07 0.08
CA LEU A 53 -3.26 5.99 -0.75
C LEU A 53 -2.14 5.30 0.04
N LEU A 54 -1.65 4.17 -0.49
CA LEU A 54 -0.51 3.43 0.05
C LEU A 54 0.64 3.43 -0.96
N MET A 55 1.76 4.04 -0.59
CA MET A 55 3.02 3.98 -1.36
C MET A 55 3.89 2.85 -0.80
N GLY A 56 4.67 2.20 -1.65
CA GLY A 56 5.66 1.22 -1.20
C GLY A 56 6.62 0.76 -2.28
N LYS A 57 7.53 -0.13 -1.89
CA LYS A 57 8.51 -0.72 -2.80
C LYS A 57 7.87 -1.84 -3.61
N ASN A 58 7.99 -1.79 -4.94
CA ASN A 58 7.41 -2.79 -5.87
C ASN A 58 7.73 -4.23 -5.48
N THR A 59 8.97 -4.52 -5.07
CA THR A 59 9.36 -5.88 -4.68
C THR A 59 8.62 -6.38 -3.44
N MET A 60 8.30 -5.48 -2.51
CA MET A 60 7.59 -5.83 -1.28
C MET A 60 6.10 -6.05 -1.56
N ILE A 61 5.50 -5.13 -2.33
CA ILE A 61 4.09 -5.21 -2.73
C ILE A 61 3.82 -6.50 -3.52
N ARG A 62 4.66 -6.81 -4.52
CA ARG A 62 4.52 -8.05 -5.31
C ARG A 62 4.63 -9.31 -4.44
N LYS A 63 5.52 -9.32 -3.45
CA LYS A 63 5.65 -10.46 -2.53
C LYS A 63 4.41 -10.61 -1.64
N ALA A 64 3.82 -9.50 -1.21
CA ALA A 64 2.60 -9.50 -0.37
C ALA A 64 1.41 -10.06 -1.14
N ILE A 65 1.18 -9.54 -2.35
CA ILE A 65 0.06 -9.98 -3.19
C ILE A 65 0.19 -11.45 -3.56
N ARG A 66 1.39 -11.91 -3.97
CA ARG A 66 1.63 -13.33 -4.26
C ARG A 66 1.43 -14.24 -3.04
N GLY A 67 1.73 -13.76 -1.84
CA GLY A 67 1.47 -14.50 -0.60
C GLY A 67 -0.02 -14.58 -0.25
N HIS A 68 -0.83 -13.63 -0.73
CA HIS A 68 -2.27 -13.55 -0.49
C HIS A 68 -3.14 -14.13 -1.61
N LEU A 69 -2.55 -14.52 -2.74
CA LEU A 69 -3.20 -15.21 -3.84
C LEU A 69 -4.11 -16.40 -3.43
N PRO A 70 -3.73 -17.29 -2.48
CA PRO A 70 -4.59 -18.42 -2.11
C PRO A 70 -5.93 -18.02 -1.47
N ASN A 71 -6.03 -16.80 -0.92
CA ASN A 71 -7.25 -16.31 -0.28
C ASN A 71 -8.19 -15.58 -1.25
N ASN A 72 -7.68 -15.09 -2.38
CA ASN A 72 -8.50 -14.43 -3.40
C ASN A 72 -7.90 -14.61 -4.80
N PRO A 73 -8.42 -15.55 -5.61
CA PRO A 73 -7.89 -15.86 -6.94
C PRO A 73 -8.13 -14.74 -7.97
N ALA A 74 -8.91 -13.72 -7.64
CA ALA A 74 -9.13 -12.55 -8.49
C ALA A 74 -7.95 -11.55 -8.51
N LEU A 75 -6.87 -11.84 -7.77
CA LEU A 75 -5.65 -11.02 -7.68
C LEU A 75 -4.56 -11.42 -8.69
N GLU A 76 -4.83 -12.37 -9.59
CA GLU A 76 -3.95 -12.73 -10.72
C GLU A 76 -3.99 -11.69 -11.86
#